data_AF-A0A2S6T8E3-F1
#
_entry.id   AF-A0A2S6T8E3-F1
#
_cell.length_a   1.000
_cell.length_b   1.000
_cell.length_c   1.000
_cell.angle_alpha   90.00
_cell.angle_beta   90.00
_cell.angle_gamma   90.00
#
_symmetry.space_group_name_H-M   'P 1'
#
loop_
_entity.id
_entity.type
_entity.pdbx_description
1 polymer ?
#
loop_
_entity_poly.entity_id
_entity_poly.type
_entity_poly.pdbx_seq_one_letter_code
_entity_poly.pdbx_strand_id
1 'polypeptide(L)'
;RNGVTFGIRMSGTGNEWFWTQSRVADGLFFPGFSQNDAAPDLGDSAITETAGIGGFAMASAPAIVQFVGGTPTEALGYTQEMAHITLGRNNAFSIPALDFIGSPAGIDARKVVDTGIEPIINTGIAHKDAGVGQIGAGITRAPMIVFNDAITTLADKLGTT
;
A
#
# COMPACT_ATOMS: atom_id res chain seq x y z
N ARG A 1 -0.59 -10.44 -1.67
CA ARG A 1 -2.08 -10.45 -1.61
C ARG A 1 -2.59 -11.28 -2.78
N ASN A 2 -3.67 -12.04 -2.64
CA ASN A 2 -4.02 -13.09 -3.63
C ASN A 2 -5.47 -13.03 -4.15
N GLY A 3 -6.18 -11.92 -3.96
CA GLY A 3 -7.59 -11.78 -4.34
C GLY A 3 -8.57 -12.38 -3.33
N VAL A 4 -8.06 -12.98 -2.25
CA VAL A 4 -8.84 -13.45 -1.10
C VAL A 4 -8.28 -12.85 0.19
N THR A 5 -6.98 -13.01 0.41
CA THR A 5 -6.28 -12.50 1.59
C THR A 5 -5.17 -11.50 1.24
N PHE A 6 -5.03 -10.52 2.13
CA PHE A 6 -3.89 -9.63 2.22
C PHE A 6 -2.99 -10.11 3.35
N GLY A 7 -1.68 -10.06 3.16
CA GLY A 7 -0.77 -10.40 4.25
C GLY A 7 0.60 -9.80 4.13
N ILE A 8 1.25 -9.70 5.28
CA ILE A 8 2.57 -9.10 5.45
C ILE A 8 3.49 -10.05 6.22
N ARG A 9 4.79 -9.76 6.12
CA ARG A 9 5.83 -10.30 6.98
C ARG A 9 6.64 -9.16 7.55
N MET A 10 7.17 -9.36 8.76
CA MET A 10 8.11 -8.44 9.38
C MET A 10 9.48 -9.08 9.54
N SER A 11 10.54 -8.27 9.44
CA SER A 11 11.91 -8.72 9.69
C SER A 11 12.09 -9.32 11.08
N GLY A 12 11.40 -8.75 12.09
CA GLY A 12 11.45 -9.20 13.48
C GLY A 12 10.65 -10.46 13.80
N THR A 13 9.81 -10.97 12.89
CA THR A 13 8.96 -12.15 13.12
C THR A 13 9.36 -13.37 12.28
N GLY A 14 10.44 -13.27 11.50
CA GLY A 14 10.98 -14.37 10.70
C GLY A 14 10.13 -14.72 9.48
N ASN A 15 9.69 -15.99 9.39
CA ASN A 15 8.89 -16.50 8.26
C ASN A 15 7.37 -16.48 8.52
N GLU A 16 6.95 -15.92 9.64
CA GLU A 16 5.54 -15.84 10.02
C GLU A 16 4.81 -14.78 9.20
N TRP A 17 3.60 -15.14 8.74
CA TRP A 17 2.72 -14.28 7.97
C TRP A 17 1.52 -13.85 8.79
N PHE A 18 1.12 -12.59 8.63
CA PHE A 18 -0.08 -12.02 9.23
C PHE A 18 -1.09 -11.75 8.11
N TRP A 19 -2.30 -12.28 8.24
CA TRP A 19 -3.30 -12.32 7.17
C TRP A 19 -4.60 -11.65 7.57
N THR A 20 -5.27 -11.08 6.59
CA THR A 20 -6.65 -10.62 6.69
C THR A 20 -7.33 -10.70 5.32
N GLN A 21 -8.62 -10.39 5.24
CA GLN A 21 -9.36 -10.36 3.97
C GLN A 21 -8.82 -9.23 3.07
N SER A 22 -8.59 -9.52 1.79
CA SER A 22 -8.27 -8.50 0.79
C SER A 22 -9.43 -7.53 0.63
N ARG A 23 -9.12 -6.23 0.58
CA ARG A 23 -10.09 -5.17 0.25
C ARG A 23 -10.28 -5.09 -1.26
N VAL A 24 -11.40 -4.55 -1.72
CA VAL A 24 -11.53 -4.08 -3.10
C VAL A 24 -10.95 -2.66 -3.15
N ALA A 25 -10.16 -2.34 -4.17
CA ALA A 25 -9.59 -1.00 -4.31
C ALA A 25 -10.66 0.00 -4.77
N ASP A 26 -10.52 1.26 -4.34
CA ASP A 26 -11.35 2.36 -4.79
C ASP A 26 -10.64 3.08 -5.94
N GLY A 27 -11.34 3.38 -7.03
CA GLY A 27 -10.66 3.97 -8.19
C GLY A 27 -11.54 4.26 -9.39
N LEU A 28 -10.87 4.49 -10.52
CA LEU A 28 -11.51 4.76 -11.80
C LEU A 28 -11.67 3.46 -12.59
N PHE A 29 -12.85 3.27 -13.15
CA PHE A 29 -13.21 2.13 -13.98
C PHE A 29 -13.17 2.49 -15.46
N PHE A 30 -12.79 1.51 -16.30
CA PHE A 30 -12.88 1.64 -17.74
C PHE A 30 -14.35 1.67 -18.19
N PRO A 31 -14.66 2.28 -19.36
CA PRO A 31 -16.03 2.36 -19.85
C PRO A 31 -16.71 0.98 -19.89
N GLY A 32 -17.89 0.89 -19.25
CA GLY A 32 -18.67 -0.35 -19.19
C GLY A 32 -18.41 -1.22 -17.96
N PHE A 33 -17.46 -0.88 -17.09
CA PHE A 33 -17.19 -1.57 -15.84
C PHE A 33 -17.51 -0.71 -14.60
N SER A 34 -17.67 -1.39 -13.47
CA SER A 34 -18.00 -0.78 -12.18
C SER A 34 -17.36 -1.53 -11.01
N GLN A 35 -17.51 -0.99 -9.80
CA GLN A 35 -17.10 -1.65 -8.55
C GLN A 35 -17.66 -3.06 -8.40
N ASN A 36 -18.87 -3.34 -8.93
CA ASN A 36 -19.51 -4.65 -8.82
C ASN A 36 -18.80 -5.74 -9.64
N ASP A 37 -17.97 -5.33 -10.59
CA ASP A 37 -17.21 -6.21 -11.47
C ASP A 37 -15.81 -6.51 -10.90
N ALA A 38 -15.38 -5.77 -9.87
CA ALA A 38 -14.05 -5.82 -9.32
C ALA A 38 -13.79 -7.08 -8.46
N ALA A 39 -12.61 -7.67 -8.66
CA ALA A 39 -12.03 -8.63 -7.73
C ALA A 39 -11.44 -7.92 -6.51
N PRO A 40 -11.35 -8.57 -5.34
CA PRO A 40 -10.51 -8.10 -4.25
C PRO A 40 -9.04 -8.00 -4.68
N ASP A 41 -8.29 -7.13 -4.01
CA ASP A 41 -6.92 -6.77 -4.35
C ASP A 41 -5.97 -7.98 -4.34
N LEU A 42 -5.14 -8.07 -5.38
CA LEU A 42 -4.36 -9.25 -5.71
C LEU A 42 -3.00 -8.91 -6.34
N GLY A 43 -2.09 -9.86 -6.29
CA GLY A 43 -0.73 -9.76 -6.83
C GLY A 43 0.32 -9.30 -5.80
N ASP A 44 1.58 -9.56 -6.11
CA ASP A 44 2.71 -9.24 -5.23
C ASP A 44 3.32 -7.86 -5.52
N SER A 45 2.70 -7.08 -6.41
CA SER A 45 3.16 -5.73 -6.79
C SER A 45 3.24 -4.77 -5.60
N ALA A 46 2.48 -5.00 -4.53
CA ALA A 46 2.59 -4.23 -3.28
C ALA A 46 4.00 -4.22 -2.67
N ILE A 47 4.88 -5.14 -3.08
CA ILE A 47 6.30 -5.10 -2.72
C ILE A 47 6.96 -3.78 -3.14
N THR A 48 6.46 -3.11 -4.20
CA THR A 48 7.02 -1.83 -4.64
C THR A 48 6.85 -0.73 -3.59
N GLU A 49 5.70 -0.67 -2.93
CA GLU A 49 5.42 0.24 -1.83
C GLU A 49 6.29 -0.05 -0.61
N THR A 50 6.53 -1.32 -0.30
CA THR A 50 7.45 -1.68 0.79
C THR A 50 8.87 -1.18 0.57
N ALA A 51 9.29 -1.04 -0.70
CA ALA A 51 10.59 -0.52 -1.12
C ALA A 51 10.62 1.01 -1.29
N GLY A 52 9.47 1.69 -1.11
CA GLY A 52 9.33 3.14 -1.24
C GLY A 52 9.02 3.62 -2.66
N ILE A 53 8.45 2.79 -3.52
CA ILE A 53 7.95 3.17 -4.86
C ILE A 53 6.41 3.01 -4.88
N GLY A 54 5.76 3.20 -6.02
CA GLY A 54 4.30 3.07 -6.13
C GLY A 54 3.62 4.20 -5.37
N GLY A 55 2.61 3.87 -4.55
CA GLY A 55 1.90 4.86 -3.73
C GLY A 55 2.83 5.75 -2.89
N PHE A 56 3.93 5.19 -2.37
CA PHE A 56 4.86 5.92 -1.51
C PHE A 56 5.65 7.00 -2.25
N ALA A 57 5.71 6.93 -3.58
CA ALA A 57 6.38 7.89 -4.44
C ALA A 57 5.42 8.56 -5.42
N MET A 58 4.12 8.60 -5.12
CA MET A 58 3.07 9.11 -6.01
C MET A 58 3.30 10.58 -6.40
N ALA A 59 3.95 11.37 -5.54
CA ALA A 59 4.38 12.75 -5.82
C ALA A 59 5.32 12.87 -7.03
N SER A 60 6.06 11.80 -7.38
CA SER A 60 6.93 11.75 -8.57
C SER A 60 6.17 11.44 -9.86
N ALA A 61 4.89 11.06 -9.78
CA ALA A 61 4.09 10.64 -10.92
C ALA A 61 2.71 11.34 -10.93
N PRO A 62 2.62 12.68 -10.93
CA PRO A 62 1.35 13.39 -10.78
C PRO A 62 0.31 13.07 -11.87
N ALA A 63 0.73 12.61 -13.05
CA ALA A 63 -0.19 12.16 -14.11
C ALA A 63 -1.00 10.92 -13.71
N ILE A 64 -0.50 10.08 -12.79
CA ILE A 64 -1.15 8.82 -12.41
C ILE A 64 -2.53 9.03 -11.81
N VAL A 65 -2.80 10.20 -11.22
CA VAL A 65 -4.09 10.51 -10.59
C VAL A 65 -5.25 10.53 -11.59
N GLN A 66 -4.96 10.75 -12.88
CA GLN A 66 -5.95 10.59 -13.96
C GLN A 66 -6.33 9.13 -14.22
N PHE A 67 -5.57 8.18 -13.68
CA PHE A 67 -5.75 6.75 -13.86
C PHE A 67 -6.17 6.04 -12.56
N VAL A 68 -5.55 6.37 -11.43
CA VAL A 68 -5.85 5.76 -10.11
C VAL A 68 -6.85 6.56 -9.27
N GLY A 69 -7.24 7.75 -9.74
CA GLY A 69 -8.09 8.68 -8.99
C GLY A 69 -7.30 9.66 -8.09
N GLY A 70 -8.01 10.66 -7.60
CA GLY A 70 -7.47 11.75 -6.78
C GLY A 70 -6.94 12.94 -7.59
N THR A 71 -6.06 13.72 -6.96
CA THR A 71 -5.49 14.97 -7.48
C THR A 71 -3.98 15.02 -7.28
N PRO A 72 -3.23 15.84 -8.03
CA PRO A 72 -1.78 15.98 -7.82
C PRO A 72 -1.43 16.43 -6.39
N THR A 73 -2.28 17.24 -5.75
CA THR A 73 -2.12 17.65 -4.35
C THR A 73 -2.29 16.48 -3.39
N GLU A 74 -3.28 15.61 -3.61
CA GLU A 74 -3.44 14.39 -2.81
C GLU A 74 -2.26 13.43 -3.01
N ALA A 75 -1.75 13.27 -4.23
CA ALA A 75 -0.54 12.47 -4.50
C ALA A 75 0.69 12.95 -3.70
N LEU A 76 0.87 14.27 -3.60
CA LEU A 76 1.89 14.87 -2.74
C LEU A 76 1.62 14.58 -1.26
N GLY A 77 0.38 14.76 -0.83
CA GLY A 77 -0.08 14.50 0.53
C GLY A 77 0.15 13.06 0.95
N TYR A 78 -0.16 12.07 0.09
CA TYR A 78 0.10 10.67 0.38
C TYR A 78 1.58 10.36 0.55
N THR A 79 2.44 10.92 -0.31
CA THR A 79 3.89 10.74 -0.17
C THR A 79 4.40 11.30 1.17
N GLN A 80 3.88 12.46 1.59
CA GLN A 80 4.21 13.05 2.88
C GLN A 80 3.64 12.23 4.05
N GLU A 81 2.41 11.74 3.93
CA GLU A 81 1.74 10.87 4.91
C GLU A 81 2.59 9.61 5.18
N MET A 82 3.09 8.95 4.13
CA MET A 82 3.92 7.74 4.27
C MET A 82 5.26 7.99 4.97
N ALA A 83 5.74 9.24 5.01
CA ALA A 83 6.94 9.60 5.78
C ALA A 83 6.73 9.46 7.30
N HIS A 84 5.48 9.50 7.79
CA HIS A 84 5.17 9.34 9.21
C HIS A 84 5.24 7.88 9.68
N ILE A 85 5.06 6.91 8.77
CA ILE A 85 5.04 5.48 9.10
C ILE A 85 6.27 4.71 8.64
N THR A 86 7.28 5.40 8.12
CA THR A 86 8.51 4.78 7.61
C THR A 86 9.71 5.03 8.53
N LEU A 87 10.68 4.14 8.50
CA LEU A 87 11.93 4.25 9.26
C LEU A 87 12.82 5.36 8.72
N GLY A 88 12.76 5.61 7.40
CA GLY A 88 13.54 6.66 6.76
C GLY A 88 13.18 6.83 5.30
N ARG A 89 14.17 7.24 4.51
CA ARG A 89 14.02 7.53 3.07
C ARG A 89 14.99 6.69 2.25
N ASN A 90 14.55 6.23 1.08
CA ASN A 90 15.38 5.56 0.09
C ASN A 90 15.89 6.57 -0.94
N ASN A 91 17.16 6.95 -0.82
CA ASN A 91 17.78 7.94 -1.71
C ASN A 91 18.06 7.42 -3.13
N ALA A 92 17.90 6.12 -3.40
CA ALA A 92 17.93 5.60 -4.76
C ALA A 92 16.70 6.06 -5.58
N PHE A 93 15.62 6.45 -4.91
CA PHE A 93 14.38 6.93 -5.53
C PHE A 93 14.08 8.35 -5.04
N SER A 94 14.68 9.35 -5.67
CA SER A 94 14.45 10.76 -5.33
C SER A 94 13.11 11.26 -5.84
N ILE A 95 12.47 12.19 -5.11
CA ILE A 95 11.20 12.81 -5.47
C ILE A 95 11.43 14.28 -5.88
N PRO A 96 11.43 14.63 -7.18
CA PRO A 96 11.78 15.97 -7.64
C PRO A 96 10.87 17.07 -7.09
N ALA A 97 9.56 16.81 -6.97
CA ALA A 97 8.59 17.78 -6.45
C ALA A 97 8.75 18.09 -4.96
N LEU A 98 9.61 17.34 -4.26
CA LEU A 98 9.94 17.52 -2.84
C LEU A 98 11.43 17.79 -2.68
N ASP A 99 12.01 18.62 -3.55
CA ASP A 99 13.43 18.99 -3.54
C ASP A 99 14.38 17.78 -3.58
N PHE A 100 14.02 16.76 -4.36
CA PHE A 100 14.80 15.54 -4.57
C PHE A 100 15.09 14.72 -3.31
N ILE A 101 14.33 14.90 -2.22
CA ILE A 101 14.43 14.01 -1.06
C ILE A 101 14.11 12.57 -1.48
N GLY A 102 14.75 11.58 -0.83
CA GLY A 102 14.46 10.17 -1.06
C GLY A 102 13.01 9.82 -0.71
N SER A 103 12.44 8.82 -1.39
CA SER A 103 11.08 8.37 -1.11
C SER A 103 10.98 7.70 0.27
N PRO A 104 9.85 7.82 0.99
CA PRO A 104 9.65 7.11 2.26
C PRO A 104 9.83 5.60 2.08
N ALA A 105 10.59 4.94 2.97
CA ALA A 105 10.86 3.51 2.86
C ALA A 105 11.09 2.83 4.22
N GLY A 106 10.83 1.52 4.26
CA GLY A 106 10.91 0.72 5.47
C GLY A 106 9.73 1.00 6.39
N ILE A 107 8.56 0.47 6.04
CA ILE A 107 7.33 0.61 6.84
C ILE A 107 7.59 0.07 8.27
N ASP A 108 7.41 0.91 9.28
CA ASP A 108 7.51 0.53 10.70
C ASP A 108 6.09 0.21 11.21
N ALA A 109 5.84 -1.06 11.51
CA ALA A 109 4.54 -1.52 11.98
C ALA A 109 4.09 -0.83 13.30
N ARG A 110 5.02 -0.43 14.17
CA ARG A 110 4.66 0.32 15.40
C ARG A 110 4.16 1.70 15.03
N LYS A 111 4.86 2.41 14.13
CA LYS A 111 4.41 3.74 13.67
C LYS A 111 3.06 3.67 12.97
N VAL A 112 2.80 2.62 12.18
CA VAL A 112 1.49 2.37 11.56
C VAL A 112 0.40 2.31 12.64
N VAL A 113 0.59 1.47 13.67
CA VAL A 113 -0.37 1.31 14.77
C VAL A 113 -0.51 2.60 15.61
N ASP A 114 0.61 3.21 16.02
CA ASP A 114 0.64 4.40 16.88
C ASP A 114 -0.01 5.62 16.22
N THR A 115 0.17 5.79 14.91
CA THR A 115 -0.37 6.94 14.16
C THR A 115 -1.76 6.68 13.60
N GLY A 116 -2.18 5.42 13.49
CA GLY A 116 -3.40 5.02 12.78
C GLY A 116 -3.33 5.16 11.25
N ILE A 117 -2.16 5.48 10.69
CA ILE A 117 -1.98 5.67 9.24
C ILE A 117 -1.71 4.32 8.59
N GLU A 118 -2.65 3.83 7.78
CA GLU A 118 -2.47 2.62 6.99
C GLU A 118 -1.62 2.88 5.72
N PRO A 119 -0.65 2.03 5.36
CA PRO A 119 0.14 2.18 4.13
C PRO A 119 -0.71 2.26 2.87
N ILE A 120 -0.50 3.28 2.03
CA ILE A 120 -1.19 3.40 0.75
C ILE A 120 -0.58 2.49 -0.32
N ILE A 121 -1.41 2.02 -1.24
CA ILE A 121 -0.99 1.20 -2.37
C ILE A 121 -1.73 1.65 -3.63
N ASN A 122 -0.99 1.92 -4.70
CA ASN A 122 -1.60 2.06 -6.03
C ASN A 122 -1.71 0.67 -6.66
N THR A 123 -2.87 0.35 -7.24
CA THR A 123 -3.12 -1.00 -7.76
C THR A 123 -4.02 -0.97 -8.98
N GLY A 124 -3.85 -1.95 -9.87
CA GLY A 124 -4.80 -2.20 -10.95
C GLY A 124 -6.02 -2.91 -10.40
N ILE A 125 -7.22 -2.56 -10.89
CA ILE A 125 -8.46 -3.24 -10.54
C ILE A 125 -8.71 -4.31 -11.59
N ALA A 126 -8.68 -5.57 -11.18
CA ALA A 126 -8.97 -6.72 -12.04
C ALA A 126 -10.45 -7.09 -11.95
N HIS A 127 -10.98 -7.66 -13.03
CA HIS A 127 -12.32 -8.23 -13.04
C HIS A 127 -12.39 -9.51 -12.18
N LYS A 128 -13.52 -9.75 -11.52
CA LYS A 128 -13.75 -10.95 -10.70
C LYS A 128 -13.89 -12.24 -11.51
N ASP A 129 -14.37 -12.14 -12.76
CA ASP A 129 -14.49 -13.28 -13.67
C ASP A 129 -13.20 -13.47 -14.49
N ALA A 130 -12.74 -14.72 -14.59
CA ALA A 130 -11.47 -15.06 -15.22
C ALA A 130 -11.42 -14.72 -16.72
N GLY A 131 -10.28 -14.22 -17.18
CA GLY A 131 -10.00 -13.94 -18.60
C GLY A 131 -10.42 -12.55 -19.10
N VAL A 132 -11.14 -11.75 -18.30
CA VAL A 132 -11.50 -10.37 -18.66
C VAL A 132 -10.31 -9.41 -18.48
N GLY A 133 -9.53 -9.58 -17.41
CA GLY A 133 -8.31 -8.80 -17.15
C GLY A 133 -8.54 -7.53 -16.34
N GLN A 134 -7.73 -6.49 -16.61
CA GLN A 134 -7.80 -5.21 -15.90
C GLN A 134 -8.99 -4.39 -16.37
N ILE A 135 -9.78 -3.88 -15.42
CA ILE A 135 -11.00 -3.09 -15.66
C ILE A 135 -10.95 -1.68 -15.06
N GLY A 136 -9.83 -1.33 -14.43
CA GLY A 136 -9.61 -0.03 -13.82
C GLY A 136 -8.29 0.05 -13.08
N ALA A 137 -8.12 1.14 -12.34
CA ALA A 137 -7.02 1.29 -11.39
C ALA A 137 -7.44 2.22 -10.26
N GLY A 138 -6.78 2.05 -9.11
CA GLY A 138 -7.22 2.68 -7.89
C GLY A 138 -6.16 2.75 -6.80
N ILE A 139 -6.64 3.20 -5.65
CA ILE A 139 -5.89 3.27 -4.42
C ILE A 139 -6.56 2.31 -3.43
N THR A 140 -5.73 1.59 -2.69
CA THR A 140 -6.15 0.83 -1.52
C THR A 140 -5.17 1.04 -0.39
N ARG A 141 -5.47 0.52 0.79
CA ARG A 141 -4.59 0.60 1.96
C ARG A 141 -4.36 -0.78 2.57
N ALA A 142 -3.13 -1.02 3.00
CA ALA A 142 -2.77 -2.21 3.75
C ALA A 142 -3.54 -2.22 5.09
N PRO A 143 -4.41 -3.23 5.35
CA PRO A 143 -5.32 -3.15 6.49
C PRO A 143 -4.61 -3.13 7.85
N MET A 144 -5.03 -2.26 8.76
CA MET A 144 -4.42 -2.08 10.09
C MET A 144 -4.27 -3.37 10.89
N ILE A 145 -5.23 -4.29 10.79
CA ILE A 145 -5.28 -5.51 11.60
C ILE A 145 -4.01 -6.36 11.46
N VAL A 146 -3.42 -6.45 10.25
CA VAL A 146 -2.20 -7.27 10.07
C VAL A 146 -0.99 -6.65 10.77
N PHE A 147 -0.98 -5.34 11.01
CA PHE A 147 0.08 -4.66 11.77
C PHE A 147 -0.11 -4.84 13.27
N ASN A 148 -1.37 -4.77 13.77
CA ASN A 148 -1.70 -5.06 15.17
C ASN A 148 -1.27 -6.48 15.55
N ASP A 149 -1.65 -7.46 14.72
CA ASP A 149 -1.31 -8.87 14.95
C ASP A 149 0.22 -9.05 14.95
N ALA A 150 0.90 -8.44 13.98
CA ALA A 150 2.36 -8.54 13.87
C ALA A 150 3.12 -7.92 15.05
N ILE A 151 2.66 -6.78 15.56
CA ILE A 151 3.25 -6.14 16.74
C ILE A 151 2.98 -6.96 18.00
N THR A 152 1.78 -7.51 18.16
CA THR A 152 1.45 -8.38 19.29
C THR A 152 2.37 -9.60 19.32
N THR A 153 2.51 -10.29 18.19
CA THR A 153 3.42 -11.43 18.08
C THR A 153 4.89 -11.05 18.27
N LEU A 154 5.32 -9.86 17.82
CA LEU A 154 6.67 -9.38 18.08
C LEU A 154 6.92 -9.16 19.58
N ALA A 155 5.95 -8.57 20.30
CA ALA A 155 6.04 -8.35 21.74
C ALA A 155 6.14 -9.67 22.52
N ASP A 156 5.34 -10.67 22.15
CA ASP A 156 5.40 -12.01 22.74
C ASP A 156 6.79 -12.64 22.58
N LYS A 157 7.38 -12.52 21.38
CA LYS A 157 8.73 -13.06 21.08
C LYS A 157 9.85 -12.35 21.82
N LEU A 158 9.68 -11.06 22.13
CA LEU A 158 10.65 -10.28 22.90
C LEU A 158 10.47 -10.45 24.42
N GLY A 159 9.41 -11.12 24.87
CA GLY A 159 9.10 -11.30 26.29
C GLY A 159 8.65 -10.01 26.98
N THR A 160 8.01 -9.10 26.24
CA THR A 160 7.59 -7.78 26.73
C THR A 160 6.09 -7.66 27.01
N THR A 161 5.42 -8.78 27.29
CA THR A 161 3.99 -8.81 27.68
C THR A 161 3.76 -8.42 29.13
#